data_AF-A0AAV4EHT7-F1
#
_entry.id   AF-A0AAV4EHT7-F1
#
_cell.length_a   1.000
_cell.length_b   1.000
_cell.length_c   1.000
_cell.angle_alpha   90.00
_cell.angle_beta   90.00
_cell.angle_gamma   90.00
#
_symmetry.space_group_name_H-M   'P 1'
#
loop_
_entity.id
_entity.type
_entity.pdbx_description
1 polymer ?
#
loop_
_entity_poly.entity_id
_entity_poly.type
_entity_poly.pdbx_seq_one_letter_code
_entity_poly.pdbx_strand_id
1 'polypeptide(L)'
;MSSLCFQAHLRRSILSPGVSCLPALCFRYSSDDLQRFYPKTNVQNDDNIAGLNHVDVTKRFQNVTSFYYQSAIDAAALQPSVRLTPAAILYSGKSADGSHILRSCQYLHNELPVRIAHRVNGFRNLPFIVGCHPKLLQVHELYIRAFHILSDFGPIRDLEQERQWSETLRCLLDDHKDVVTQLAEGFSECRKYIHPNHVGIININFSPRKLIEKKADFIGNVCEAKYGRAPSVKINGHVNATFPYIQAPLDYILGELLKNAMRATVESNHGSTIPDVTVTIANSDHHFVIR
;
A
#
# COMPACT_ATOMS: atom_id res chain seq x y z
N MET A 1 -6.92 29.65 41.07
CA MET A 1 -7.54 28.97 39.91
C MET A 1 -6.79 29.40 38.65
N SER A 2 -5.85 28.60 38.18
CA SER A 2 -5.04 28.88 37.00
C SER A 2 -4.97 27.62 36.16
N SER A 3 -5.94 27.48 35.26
CA SER A 3 -5.98 26.42 34.25
C SER A 3 -5.03 26.81 33.12
N LEU A 4 -3.92 26.08 32.98
CA LEU A 4 -3.07 26.16 31.80
C LEU A 4 -3.86 25.56 30.61
N CYS A 5 -4.46 26.43 29.81
CA CYS A 5 -5.14 26.07 28.58
C CYS A 5 -4.08 25.89 27.47
N PHE A 6 -3.75 24.65 27.12
CA PHE A 6 -2.93 24.34 25.94
C PHE A 6 -3.84 23.88 24.81
N GLN A 7 -4.03 24.75 23.81
CA GLN A 7 -4.94 24.55 22.68
C GLN A 7 -4.14 24.09 21.46
N ALA A 8 -4.29 22.83 21.04
CA ALA A 8 -3.76 22.35 19.77
C ALA A 8 -4.85 22.46 18.68
N HIS A 9 -4.68 23.37 17.72
CA HIS A 9 -5.52 23.46 16.53
C HIS A 9 -4.87 22.71 15.37
N LEU A 10 -5.48 21.57 14.97
CA LEU A 10 -5.05 20.78 13.83
C LEU A 10 -6.15 20.80 12.75
N ARG A 11 -5.83 21.37 11.58
CA ARG A 11 -6.73 21.38 10.41
C ARG A 11 -6.75 20.00 9.75
N ARG A 12 -7.96 19.53 9.43
CA ARG A 12 -8.18 18.33 8.62
C ARG A 12 -8.09 18.72 7.15
N SER A 13 -6.89 18.77 6.60
CA SER A 13 -6.70 18.89 5.15
C SER A 13 -6.70 17.49 4.55
N ILE A 14 -7.51 17.31 3.50
CA ILE A 14 -7.64 16.14 2.59
C ILE A 14 -8.95 15.35 2.81
N LEU A 15 -10.01 15.81 2.14
CA LEU A 15 -10.91 15.07 1.22
C LEU A 15 -12.25 15.81 1.10
N SER A 16 -12.36 16.68 0.10
CA SER A 16 -13.66 17.13 -0.42
C SER A 16 -14.18 16.09 -1.42
N PRO A 17 -15.48 15.74 -1.40
CA PRO A 17 -16.05 14.81 -2.37
C PRO A 17 -16.38 15.60 -3.65
N GLY A 18 -15.66 15.35 -4.75
CA GLY A 18 -16.04 15.94 -6.05
C GLY A 18 -14.94 16.22 -7.07
N VAL A 19 -13.71 15.73 -6.90
CA VAL A 19 -12.66 15.90 -7.92
C VAL A 19 -12.16 14.53 -8.35
N SER A 20 -12.62 14.10 -9.52
CA SER A 20 -11.94 13.10 -10.34
C SER A 20 -10.54 13.63 -10.68
N CYS A 21 -9.54 12.76 -10.59
CA CYS A 21 -8.11 13.00 -10.83
C CYS A 21 -7.37 13.73 -9.68
N LEU A 22 -6.77 12.94 -8.78
CA LEU A 22 -5.57 13.38 -8.06
C LEU A 22 -4.36 13.22 -9.00
N PRO A 23 -3.60 14.28 -9.32
CA PRO A 23 -2.32 14.12 -9.98
C PRO A 23 -1.38 13.39 -9.04
N ALA A 24 -0.56 12.49 -9.60
CA ALA A 24 0.50 11.80 -8.90
C ALA A 24 1.29 12.79 -8.02
N LEU A 25 1.21 12.62 -6.68
CA LEU A 25 2.18 13.25 -5.79
C LEU A 25 3.53 12.61 -6.08
N CYS A 26 4.29 13.29 -6.94
CA CYS A 26 5.69 13.02 -7.17
C CYS A 26 6.45 13.41 -5.88
N PHE A 27 6.48 12.54 -4.89
CA PHE A 27 7.44 12.66 -3.79
C PHE A 27 8.81 12.27 -4.35
N ARG A 28 9.62 13.27 -4.75
CA ARG A 28 11.08 13.09 -4.78
C ARG A 28 11.52 12.94 -3.34
N TYR A 29 11.74 11.69 -2.91
CA TYR A 29 12.59 11.45 -1.75
C TYR A 29 14.03 11.58 -2.22
N SER A 30 14.79 12.50 -1.60
CA SER A 30 16.24 12.52 -1.71
C SER A 30 16.79 11.26 -1.05
N SER A 31 17.84 10.67 -1.63
CA SER A 31 18.46 9.42 -1.16
C SER A 31 18.86 9.42 0.33
N ASP A 32 18.97 10.60 0.95
CA ASP A 32 19.38 10.77 2.34
C ASP A 32 18.30 10.37 3.37
N ASP A 33 17.01 10.43 3.02
CA ASP A 33 15.92 10.17 3.98
C ASP A 33 15.65 8.67 4.22
N LEU A 34 16.10 7.80 3.33
CA LEU A 34 15.89 6.34 3.42
C LEU A 34 16.86 5.64 4.40
N GLN A 35 17.98 6.28 4.77
CA GLN A 35 18.94 5.71 5.72
C GLN A 35 18.47 5.76 7.18
N ARG A 36 17.46 6.57 7.51
CA ARG A 36 16.94 6.70 8.90
C ARG A 36 15.99 5.57 9.31
N PHE A 37 15.47 4.78 8.38
CA PHE A 37 14.43 3.77 8.64
C PHE A 37 14.95 2.33 8.82
N TYR A 38 16.25 2.09 8.67
CA TYR A 38 16.86 0.78 8.92
C TYR A 38 17.82 0.85 10.12
N PRO A 39 17.64 0.02 11.17
CA PRO A 39 18.65 -0.07 12.23
C PRO A 39 19.92 -0.68 11.64
N LYS A 40 21.07 -0.05 11.90
CA LYS A 40 22.39 -0.60 11.59
C LYS A 40 22.56 -1.91 12.35
N THR A 41 22.44 -3.05 11.68
CA THR A 41 22.94 -4.32 12.21
C THR A 41 24.45 -4.21 12.30
N ASN A 42 24.95 -4.25 13.52
CA ASN A 42 26.37 -4.28 13.84
C ASN A 42 26.92 -5.62 13.35
N VAL A 43 27.63 -5.61 12.22
CA VAL A 43 28.47 -6.74 11.81
C VAL A 43 29.90 -6.25 11.95
N GLN A 44 30.57 -6.78 12.97
CA GLN A 44 32.00 -6.64 13.15
C GLN A 44 32.73 -7.22 11.94
N ASN A 45 33.80 -6.52 11.57
CA ASN A 45 34.75 -6.82 10.51
C ASN A 45 34.96 -8.31 10.27
N ASP A 46 34.72 -8.73 9.03
CA ASP A 46 35.63 -9.65 8.33
C ASP A 46 35.77 -9.13 6.90
N ASP A 47 37.01 -8.79 6.57
CA ASP A 47 37.46 -8.30 5.28
C ASP A 47 37.23 -9.38 4.21
N ASN A 48 36.31 -9.15 3.26
CA ASN A 48 36.46 -9.49 1.84
C ASN A 48 35.18 -9.18 1.06
N ILE A 49 35.35 -8.86 -0.23
CA ILE A 49 34.34 -8.55 -1.26
C ILE A 49 34.13 -7.05 -1.50
N ALA A 50 35.16 -6.45 -2.10
CA ALA A 50 34.98 -5.38 -3.07
C ALA A 50 34.26 -5.94 -4.31
N GLY A 51 33.10 -5.38 -4.69
CA GLY A 51 32.49 -5.71 -5.99
C GLY A 51 30.98 -5.54 -6.21
N LEU A 52 30.21 -4.91 -5.32
CA LEU A 52 28.78 -4.65 -5.60
C LEU A 52 28.58 -3.29 -6.29
N ASN A 53 28.48 -3.37 -7.62
CA ASN A 53 28.44 -2.26 -8.55
C ASN A 53 27.21 -1.34 -8.34
N HIS A 54 27.48 -0.02 -8.32
CA HIS A 54 26.53 1.10 -8.39
C HIS A 54 25.57 1.08 -9.61
N VAL A 55 25.75 0.09 -10.50
CA VAL A 55 24.94 -0.15 -11.71
C VAL A 55 23.58 -0.79 -11.37
N ASP A 56 23.48 -1.60 -10.31
CA ASP A 56 22.25 -2.35 -9.99
C ASP A 56 21.13 -1.48 -9.39
N VAL A 57 21.50 -0.44 -8.63
CA VAL A 57 20.54 0.49 -8.04
C VAL A 57 19.85 1.33 -9.14
N THR A 58 20.62 1.80 -10.11
CA THR A 58 20.11 2.63 -11.23
C THR A 58 19.17 1.85 -12.15
N LYS A 59 19.45 0.55 -12.40
CA LYS A 59 18.55 -0.33 -13.16
C LYS A 59 17.21 -0.53 -12.45
N ARG A 60 17.22 -0.71 -11.12
CA ARG A 60 15.97 -0.84 -10.33
C ARG A 60 15.09 0.41 -10.43
N PHE A 61 15.67 1.61 -10.47
CA PHE A 61 14.90 2.86 -10.62
C PHE A 61 14.40 3.11 -12.05
N GLN A 62 15.13 2.68 -13.10
CA GLN A 62 14.62 2.75 -14.48
C GLN A 62 13.38 1.87 -14.70
N ASN A 63 13.31 0.70 -14.05
CA ASN A 63 12.14 -0.19 -14.09
C ASN A 63 10.88 0.48 -13.50
N VAL A 64 11.03 1.38 -12.53
CA VAL A 64 9.89 2.10 -11.91
C VAL A 64 9.28 3.13 -12.86
N THR A 65 10.05 3.76 -13.74
CA THR A 65 9.50 4.68 -14.75
C THR A 65 8.79 3.95 -15.90
N SER A 66 9.28 2.78 -16.33
CA SER A 66 8.60 1.94 -17.32
C SER A 66 7.29 1.32 -16.76
N PHE A 67 7.20 1.22 -15.43
CA PHE A 67 6.03 0.74 -14.70
C PHE A 67 4.74 1.53 -14.98
N TYR A 68 4.85 2.84 -15.25
CA TYR A 68 3.69 3.76 -15.32
C TYR A 68 3.37 4.33 -16.72
N TYR A 69 4.26 4.20 -17.70
CA TYR A 69 4.03 4.76 -19.05
C TYR A 69 4.19 3.70 -20.14
N GLN A 70 3.09 3.02 -20.47
CA GLN A 70 2.99 2.19 -21.68
C GLN A 70 1.62 2.40 -22.33
N SER A 71 1.55 3.37 -23.24
CA SER A 71 0.32 3.81 -23.90
C SER A 71 -0.45 2.68 -24.62
N ALA A 72 0.26 1.68 -25.16
CA ALA A 72 -0.35 0.52 -25.79
C ALA A 72 -1.12 -0.36 -24.78
N ILE A 73 -0.57 -0.56 -23.58
CA ILE A 73 -1.22 -1.31 -22.51
C ILE A 73 -2.43 -0.54 -22.00
N ASP A 74 -2.29 0.78 -21.82
CA ASP A 74 -3.38 1.63 -21.32
C ASP A 74 -4.57 1.64 -22.30
N ALA A 75 -4.30 1.72 -23.61
CA ALA A 75 -5.31 1.64 -24.64
C ALA A 75 -6.03 0.27 -24.67
N ALA A 76 -5.27 -0.82 -24.50
CA ALA A 76 -5.82 -2.17 -24.43
C ALA A 76 -6.62 -2.41 -23.14
N ALA A 77 -6.20 -1.82 -22.01
CA ALA A 77 -6.87 -1.94 -20.71
C ALA A 77 -8.20 -1.16 -20.62
N LEU A 78 -8.48 -0.28 -21.57
CA LEU A 78 -9.77 0.39 -21.71
C LEU A 78 -10.79 -0.44 -22.51
N GLN A 79 -10.34 -1.46 -23.23
CA GLN A 79 -11.23 -2.30 -24.03
C GLN A 79 -12.04 -3.25 -23.14
N PRO A 80 -13.36 -3.41 -23.36
CA PRO A 80 -14.14 -4.36 -22.59
C PRO A 80 -13.71 -5.80 -22.92
N SER A 81 -13.37 -6.60 -21.90
CA SER A 81 -13.06 -8.02 -22.12
C SER A 81 -14.35 -8.82 -22.36
N VAL A 82 -14.41 -9.62 -23.43
CA VAL A 82 -15.60 -10.42 -23.74
C VAL A 82 -15.66 -11.65 -22.83
N ARG A 83 -16.78 -11.88 -22.14
CA ARG A 83 -16.95 -13.09 -21.33
C ARG A 83 -17.50 -14.23 -22.19
N LEU A 84 -16.68 -15.27 -22.44
CA LEU A 84 -17.17 -16.50 -23.06
C LEU A 84 -17.95 -17.34 -22.06
N THR A 85 -19.10 -17.87 -22.50
CA THR A 85 -19.83 -18.88 -21.75
C THR A 85 -19.32 -20.28 -22.12
N PRO A 86 -19.40 -21.28 -21.23
CA PRO A 86 -19.03 -22.67 -21.55
C PRO A 86 -19.74 -23.22 -22.79
N ALA A 87 -20.98 -22.78 -23.02
CA ALA A 87 -21.76 -23.13 -24.22
C ALA A 87 -21.14 -22.58 -25.52
N ALA A 88 -20.62 -21.34 -25.48
CA ALA A 88 -19.92 -20.75 -26.63
C ALA A 88 -18.62 -21.50 -26.97
N ILE A 89 -17.88 -21.95 -25.95
CA ILE A 89 -16.65 -22.74 -26.11
C ILE A 89 -16.95 -24.12 -26.70
N LEU A 90 -17.99 -24.80 -26.22
CA LEU A 90 -18.41 -26.12 -26.74
C LEU A 90 -18.90 -26.05 -28.19
N TYR A 91 -19.55 -24.94 -28.59
CA TYR A 91 -20.03 -24.75 -29.95
C TYR A 91 -18.89 -24.50 -30.96
N SER A 92 -17.77 -23.91 -30.51
CA SER A 92 -16.57 -23.73 -31.34
C SER A 92 -15.78 -25.01 -31.64
N GLY A 93 -16.16 -26.19 -31.12
CA GLY A 93 -15.37 -27.43 -31.23
C GLY A 93 -15.85 -28.46 -32.26
N LYS A 94 -16.87 -28.19 -33.08
CA LYS A 94 -17.52 -29.21 -33.93
C LYS A 94 -17.58 -28.86 -35.43
N SER A 95 -16.43 -28.60 -36.06
CA SER A 95 -16.35 -28.51 -37.53
C SER A 95 -15.28 -29.43 -38.09
N ALA A 96 -15.66 -30.27 -39.05
CA ALA A 96 -14.80 -31.29 -39.66
C ALA A 96 -13.68 -30.71 -40.55
N ASP A 97 -13.77 -29.44 -41.01
CA ASP A 97 -12.75 -28.84 -41.89
C ASP A 97 -11.56 -28.21 -41.14
N GLY A 98 -11.63 -28.06 -39.81
CA GLY A 98 -10.56 -27.41 -39.03
C GLY A 98 -10.63 -25.87 -39.00
N SER A 99 -11.52 -25.23 -39.78
CA SER A 99 -11.82 -23.79 -39.73
C SER A 99 -12.13 -23.23 -38.33
N HIS A 100 -12.63 -24.08 -37.44
CA HIS A 100 -12.92 -23.73 -36.06
C HIS A 100 -11.65 -23.44 -35.23
N ILE A 101 -10.52 -24.08 -35.56
CA ILE A 101 -9.21 -23.85 -34.91
C ILE A 101 -8.72 -22.44 -35.26
N LEU A 102 -8.76 -22.09 -36.55
CA LEU A 102 -8.34 -20.77 -37.02
C LEU A 102 -9.19 -19.65 -36.39
N ARG A 103 -10.52 -19.84 -36.32
CA ARG A 103 -11.43 -18.88 -35.69
C ARG A 103 -11.19 -18.75 -34.18
N SER A 104 -10.92 -19.86 -33.49
CA SER A 104 -10.57 -19.87 -32.07
C SER A 104 -9.24 -19.13 -31.82
N CYS A 105 -8.24 -19.40 -32.65
CA CYS A 105 -6.94 -18.75 -32.58
C CYS A 105 -7.05 -17.24 -32.81
N GLN A 106 -7.78 -16.81 -33.85
CA GLN A 106 -8.07 -15.40 -34.11
C GLN A 106 -8.81 -14.72 -32.95
N TYR A 107 -9.75 -15.42 -32.32
CA TYR A 107 -10.42 -14.90 -31.14
C TYR A 107 -9.43 -14.68 -29.98
N LEU A 108 -8.62 -15.69 -29.66
CA LEU A 108 -7.66 -15.62 -28.56
C LEU A 108 -6.56 -14.58 -28.81
N HIS A 109 -6.08 -14.45 -30.05
CA HIS A 109 -5.11 -13.45 -30.47
C HIS A 109 -5.57 -12.02 -30.17
N ASN A 110 -6.87 -11.72 -30.36
CA ASN A 110 -7.44 -10.42 -30.03
C ASN A 110 -7.76 -10.25 -28.54
N GLU A 111 -8.17 -11.32 -27.85
CA GLU A 111 -8.66 -11.25 -26.47
C GLU A 111 -7.60 -11.35 -25.39
N LEU A 112 -6.52 -12.12 -25.63
CA LEU A 112 -5.47 -12.32 -24.62
C LEU A 112 -4.72 -11.03 -24.28
N PRO A 113 -4.30 -10.17 -25.23
CA PRO A 113 -3.65 -8.89 -24.91
C PRO A 113 -4.52 -8.00 -24.02
N VAL A 114 -5.83 -7.92 -24.30
CA VAL A 114 -6.80 -7.15 -23.49
C VAL A 114 -6.86 -7.67 -22.05
N ARG A 115 -6.95 -9.00 -21.88
CA ARG A 115 -6.98 -9.62 -20.54
C ARG A 115 -5.70 -9.38 -19.76
N ILE A 116 -4.56 -9.48 -20.42
CA ILE A 116 -3.26 -9.21 -19.80
C ILE A 116 -3.16 -7.74 -19.42
N ALA A 117 -3.59 -6.82 -20.27
CA ALA A 117 -3.61 -5.39 -19.97
C ALA A 117 -4.45 -5.08 -18.72
N HIS A 118 -5.62 -5.72 -18.57
CA HIS A 118 -6.40 -5.63 -17.32
C HIS A 118 -5.65 -6.15 -16.09
N ARG A 119 -4.88 -7.24 -16.22
CA ARG A 119 -4.06 -7.76 -15.11
C ARG A 119 -2.95 -6.78 -14.74
N VAL A 120 -2.24 -6.23 -15.72
CA VAL A 120 -1.21 -5.20 -15.51
C VAL A 120 -1.81 -3.98 -14.79
N ASN A 121 -2.98 -3.51 -15.22
CA ASN A 121 -3.70 -2.43 -14.54
C ASN A 121 -4.06 -2.80 -13.08
N GLY A 122 -4.45 -4.06 -12.84
CA GLY A 122 -4.66 -4.59 -11.49
C GLY A 122 -3.43 -4.45 -10.58
N PHE A 123 -2.23 -4.75 -11.10
CA PHE A 123 -0.97 -4.56 -10.37
C PHE A 123 -0.66 -3.10 -10.08
N ARG A 124 -0.93 -2.19 -11.03
CA ARG A 124 -0.72 -0.75 -10.84
C ARG A 124 -1.63 -0.13 -9.78
N ASN A 125 -2.78 -0.74 -9.53
CA ASN A 125 -3.73 -0.32 -8.49
C ASN A 125 -3.41 -0.89 -7.10
N LEU A 126 -2.37 -1.72 -6.96
CA LEU A 126 -1.94 -2.21 -5.65
C LEU A 126 -1.30 -1.08 -4.82
N PRO A 127 -1.38 -1.15 -3.47
CA PRO A 127 -0.65 -0.23 -2.61
C PRO A 127 0.83 -0.23 -2.95
N PHE A 128 1.48 0.94 -2.99
CA PHE A 128 2.89 1.08 -3.41
C PHE A 128 3.84 0.10 -2.71
N ILE A 129 3.68 -0.09 -1.40
CA ILE A 129 4.49 -1.02 -0.60
C ILE A 129 4.38 -2.48 -1.07
N VAL A 130 3.22 -2.85 -1.63
CA VAL A 130 2.97 -4.18 -2.21
C VAL A 130 3.52 -4.23 -3.64
N GLY A 131 3.29 -3.17 -4.44
CA GLY A 131 3.79 -3.08 -5.81
C GLY A 131 5.31 -3.10 -5.94
N CYS A 132 6.04 -2.58 -4.94
CA CYS A 132 7.50 -2.60 -4.91
C CYS A 132 8.12 -3.93 -4.44
N HIS A 133 7.30 -4.92 -4.05
CA HIS A 133 7.82 -6.21 -3.61
C HIS A 133 8.52 -6.95 -4.76
N PRO A 134 9.75 -7.47 -4.60
CA PRO A 134 10.53 -8.05 -5.69
C PRO A 134 9.81 -9.13 -6.50
N LYS A 135 9.12 -10.07 -5.81
CA LYS A 135 8.34 -11.14 -6.47
C LYS A 135 7.13 -10.60 -7.24
N LEU A 136 6.44 -9.57 -6.70
CA LEU A 136 5.25 -9.01 -7.34
C LEU A 136 5.64 -8.14 -8.53
N LEU A 137 6.76 -7.41 -8.43
CA LEU A 137 7.37 -6.69 -9.53
C LEU A 137 7.82 -7.64 -10.65
N GLN A 138 8.44 -8.77 -10.31
CA GLN A 138 8.83 -9.79 -11.28
C GLN A 138 7.62 -10.33 -12.06
N VAL A 139 6.54 -10.68 -11.37
CA VAL A 139 5.29 -11.12 -12.01
C VAL A 139 4.70 -10.01 -12.88
N HIS A 140 4.72 -8.76 -12.43
CA HIS A 140 4.27 -7.62 -13.23
C HIS A 140 5.08 -7.44 -14.53
N GLU A 141 6.41 -7.53 -14.46
CA GLU A 141 7.28 -7.49 -15.64
C GLU A 141 7.01 -8.65 -16.60
N LEU A 142 6.67 -9.83 -16.07
CA LEU A 142 6.33 -11.01 -16.83
C LEU A 142 5.02 -10.81 -17.64
N TYR A 143 4.00 -10.20 -17.02
CA TYR A 143 2.77 -9.81 -17.74
C TYR A 143 3.02 -8.74 -18.80
N ILE A 144 3.87 -7.74 -18.54
CA ILE A 144 4.23 -6.72 -19.54
C ILE A 144 4.92 -7.37 -20.74
N ARG A 145 5.87 -8.29 -20.50
CA ARG A 145 6.56 -9.01 -21.57
C ARG A 145 5.58 -9.82 -22.42
N ALA A 146 4.66 -10.54 -21.77
CA ALA A 146 3.65 -11.33 -22.45
C ALA A 146 2.73 -10.46 -23.32
N PHE A 147 2.37 -9.27 -22.86
CA PHE A 147 1.58 -8.32 -23.64
C PHE A 147 2.27 -7.93 -24.94
N HIS A 148 3.56 -7.57 -24.90
CA HIS A 148 4.33 -7.21 -26.10
C HIS A 148 4.48 -8.39 -27.06
N ILE A 149 4.85 -9.58 -26.55
CA ILE A 149 4.97 -10.79 -27.39
C ILE A 149 3.67 -11.10 -28.14
N LEU A 150 2.52 -10.97 -27.47
CA LEU A 150 1.22 -11.24 -28.10
C LEU A 150 0.76 -10.13 -29.04
N SER A 151 1.06 -8.87 -28.71
CA SER A 151 0.64 -7.71 -29.51
C SER A 151 1.50 -7.50 -30.76
N ASP A 152 2.77 -7.91 -30.71
CA ASP A 152 3.71 -7.82 -31.84
C ASP A 152 3.43 -8.90 -32.89
N PHE A 153 2.69 -9.95 -32.54
CA PHE A 153 2.30 -11.00 -33.48
C PHE A 153 1.24 -10.48 -34.45
N GLY A 154 1.51 -10.58 -35.76
CA GLY A 154 0.60 -10.11 -36.81
C GLY A 154 -0.74 -10.87 -36.88
N PRO A 155 -1.71 -10.37 -37.67
CA PRO A 155 -3.02 -11.01 -37.79
C PRO A 155 -2.92 -12.42 -38.40
N ILE A 156 -3.51 -13.40 -37.72
CA ILE A 156 -3.46 -14.82 -38.08
C ILE A 156 -4.47 -15.12 -39.19
N ARG A 157 -3.97 -15.58 -40.34
CA ARG A 157 -4.78 -15.84 -41.56
C ARG A 157 -4.67 -17.27 -42.05
N ASP A 158 -3.61 -17.99 -41.68
CA ASP A 158 -3.36 -19.35 -42.13
C ASP A 158 -3.04 -20.31 -40.96
N LEU A 159 -3.00 -21.60 -41.27
CA LEU A 159 -2.77 -22.67 -40.29
C LEU A 159 -1.30 -22.75 -39.83
N GLU A 160 -0.35 -22.22 -40.60
CA GLU A 160 1.07 -22.23 -40.19
C GLU A 160 1.34 -21.13 -39.16
N GLN A 161 0.75 -19.94 -39.35
CA GLN A 161 0.71 -18.86 -38.38
C GLN A 161 -0.02 -19.28 -37.10
N GLU A 162 -1.12 -20.03 -37.22
CA GLU A 162 -1.79 -20.64 -36.06
C GLU A 162 -0.82 -21.53 -35.27
N ARG A 163 -0.08 -22.40 -35.95
CA ARG A 163 0.90 -23.30 -35.32
C ARG A 163 2.00 -22.52 -34.59
N GLN A 164 2.57 -21.51 -35.23
CA GLN A 164 3.62 -20.65 -34.66
C GLN A 164 3.10 -19.84 -33.46
N TRP A 165 1.88 -19.32 -33.55
CA TRP A 165 1.25 -18.60 -32.46
C TRP A 165 0.95 -19.52 -31.28
N SER A 166 0.47 -20.74 -31.55
CA SER A 166 0.25 -21.78 -30.54
C SER A 166 1.54 -22.21 -29.85
N GLU A 167 2.67 -22.28 -30.55
CA GLU A 167 3.99 -22.51 -29.94
C GLU A 167 4.41 -21.35 -29.04
N THR A 168 4.24 -20.11 -29.51
CA THR A 168 4.51 -18.89 -28.71
C THR A 168 3.67 -18.88 -27.44
N LEU A 169 2.38 -19.22 -27.54
CA LEU A 169 1.47 -19.28 -26.40
C LEU A 169 1.88 -20.37 -25.40
N ARG A 170 2.38 -21.52 -25.86
CA ARG A 170 2.90 -22.57 -24.98
C ARG A 170 4.13 -22.10 -24.20
N CYS A 171 5.06 -21.39 -24.86
CA CYS A 171 6.20 -20.79 -24.18
C CYS A 171 5.76 -19.78 -23.11
N LEU A 172 4.80 -18.90 -23.44
CA LEU A 172 4.24 -17.96 -22.47
C LEU A 172 3.58 -18.67 -21.28
N LEU A 173 2.87 -19.78 -21.51
CA LEU A 173 2.28 -20.56 -20.42
C LEU A 173 3.33 -21.18 -19.49
N ASP A 174 4.44 -21.69 -20.03
CA ASP A 174 5.54 -22.23 -19.20
C ASP A 174 6.22 -21.12 -18.39
N ASP A 175 6.44 -19.93 -18.99
CA ASP A 175 6.98 -18.76 -18.29
C ASP A 175 6.10 -18.35 -17.09
N HIS A 176 4.78 -18.54 -17.18
CA HIS A 176 3.83 -18.18 -16.12
C HIS A 176 3.55 -19.30 -15.10
N LYS A 177 4.19 -20.47 -15.19
CA LYS A 177 3.86 -21.64 -14.34
C LYS A 177 3.97 -21.37 -12.84
N ASP A 178 4.94 -20.54 -12.44
CA ASP A 178 5.23 -20.25 -11.03
C ASP A 178 4.56 -18.97 -10.51
N VAL A 179 3.77 -18.28 -11.34
CA VAL A 179 3.18 -16.98 -10.99
C VAL A 179 2.30 -17.07 -9.74
N VAL A 180 1.50 -18.14 -9.60
CA VAL A 180 0.61 -18.31 -8.43
C VAL A 180 1.43 -18.44 -7.15
N THR A 181 2.52 -19.20 -7.18
CA THR A 181 3.43 -19.38 -6.04
C THR A 181 4.11 -18.06 -5.68
N GLN A 182 4.65 -17.34 -6.67
CA GLN A 182 5.30 -16.04 -6.47
C GLN A 182 4.34 -14.99 -5.89
N LEU A 183 3.08 -14.98 -6.36
CA LEU A 183 2.03 -14.11 -5.83
C LEU A 183 1.68 -14.45 -4.39
N ALA A 184 1.48 -15.74 -4.08
CA ALA A 184 1.13 -16.20 -2.73
C ALA A 184 2.23 -15.83 -1.73
N GLU A 185 3.49 -16.07 -2.09
CA GLU A 185 4.64 -15.69 -1.28
C GLU A 185 4.74 -14.17 -1.11
N GLY A 186 4.68 -13.41 -2.20
CA GLY A 186 4.79 -11.95 -2.16
C GLY A 186 3.69 -11.29 -1.33
N PHE A 187 2.44 -11.75 -1.45
CA PHE A 187 1.34 -11.22 -0.63
C PHE A 187 1.44 -11.66 0.83
N SER A 188 1.89 -12.88 1.10
CA SER A 188 2.13 -13.36 2.47
C SER A 188 3.19 -12.50 3.18
N GLU A 189 4.28 -12.20 2.50
CA GLU A 189 5.35 -11.34 3.01
C GLU A 189 4.89 -9.89 3.22
N CYS A 190 4.04 -9.38 2.33
CA CYS A 190 3.49 -8.03 2.43
C CYS A 190 2.39 -7.90 3.49
N ARG A 191 1.77 -9.00 3.95
CA ARG A 191 0.67 -8.99 4.91
C ARG A 191 1.00 -8.23 6.20
N LYS A 192 2.27 -8.28 6.65
CA LYS A 192 2.75 -7.55 7.83
C LYS A 192 2.66 -6.03 7.70
N TYR A 193 2.61 -5.52 6.48
CA TYR A 193 2.50 -4.08 6.17
C TYR A 193 1.07 -3.65 5.83
N ILE A 194 0.16 -4.59 5.63
CA ILE A 194 -1.24 -4.32 5.28
C ILE A 194 -2.08 -4.56 6.53
N HIS A 195 -2.28 -3.50 7.32
CA HIS A 195 -3.28 -3.53 8.37
C HIS A 195 -4.67 -3.31 7.74
N PRO A 196 -5.68 -4.13 8.06
CA PRO A 196 -7.03 -4.01 7.46
C PRO A 196 -7.70 -2.66 7.74
N ASN A 197 -7.25 -1.95 8.79
CA ASN A 197 -7.71 -0.60 9.14
C ASN A 197 -6.72 0.50 8.72
N HIS A 198 -5.72 0.21 7.89
CA HIS A 198 -4.77 1.21 7.43
C HIS A 198 -4.63 1.21 5.91
N VAL A 199 -4.64 2.40 5.32
CA VAL A 199 -4.19 2.65 3.96
C VAL A 199 -2.87 3.41 4.06
N GLY A 200 -1.75 2.70 3.85
CA GLY A 200 -0.42 3.25 4.10
C GLY A 200 -0.26 3.68 5.56
N ILE A 201 0.08 4.96 5.79
CA ILE A 201 0.21 5.54 7.14
C ILE A 201 -1.12 6.06 7.72
N ILE A 202 -2.20 6.02 6.95
CA ILE A 202 -3.52 6.53 7.35
C ILE A 202 -4.33 5.39 7.98
N ASN A 203 -4.75 5.54 9.22
CA ASN A 203 -5.72 4.66 9.85
C ASN A 203 -7.12 5.12 9.47
N ILE A 204 -7.88 4.29 8.74
CA ILE A 204 -9.23 4.64 8.23
C ILE A 204 -10.27 4.74 9.35
N ASN A 205 -10.07 3.98 10.42
CA ASN A 205 -10.97 3.90 11.56
C ASN A 205 -10.25 4.40 12.82
N PHE A 206 -9.55 5.53 12.69
CA PHE A 206 -8.79 6.11 13.80
C PHE A 206 -9.74 6.59 14.90
N SER A 207 -9.48 6.15 16.13
CA SER A 207 -10.21 6.56 17.33
C SER A 207 -9.25 7.33 18.25
N PRO A 208 -9.46 8.64 18.44
CA PRO A 208 -8.64 9.45 19.35
C PRO A 208 -8.65 8.91 20.78
N ARG A 209 -9.82 8.45 21.25
CA ARG A 209 -9.99 7.86 22.58
C ARG A 209 -9.01 6.70 22.81
N LYS A 210 -8.99 5.71 21.90
CA LYS A 210 -8.12 4.54 22.03
C LYS A 210 -6.63 4.92 22.07
N LEU A 211 -6.24 5.95 21.31
CA LEU A 211 -4.87 6.44 21.32
C LEU A 211 -4.51 7.10 22.66
N ILE A 212 -5.41 7.96 23.17
CA ILE A 212 -5.21 8.66 24.45
C ILE A 212 -5.14 7.67 25.61
N GLU A 213 -6.04 6.69 25.68
CA GLU A 213 -6.04 5.64 26.72
C GLU A 213 -4.71 4.89 26.72
N LYS A 214 -4.29 4.37 25.56
CA LYS A 214 -3.02 3.65 25.42
C LYS A 214 -1.82 4.49 25.88
N LYS A 215 -1.82 5.79 25.59
CA LYS A 215 -0.74 6.70 25.99
C LYS A 215 -0.80 7.06 27.47
N ALA A 216 -2.00 7.29 28.01
CA ALA A 216 -2.22 7.54 29.42
C ALA A 216 -1.71 6.38 30.28
N ASP A 217 -2.01 5.14 29.90
CA ASP A 217 -1.54 3.94 30.61
C ASP A 217 -0.01 3.85 30.60
N PHE A 218 0.60 4.01 29.42
CA PHE A 218 2.05 3.93 29.28
C PHE A 218 2.77 5.00 30.11
N ILE A 219 2.29 6.25 30.04
CA ILE A 219 2.93 7.38 30.75
C ILE A 219 2.62 7.33 32.24
N GLY A 220 1.44 6.86 32.63
CA GLY A 220 1.07 6.60 34.02
C GLY A 220 2.06 5.66 34.68
N ASN A 221 2.38 4.54 34.04
CA ASN A 221 3.38 3.59 34.52
C ASN A 221 4.78 4.23 34.65
N VAL A 222 5.20 5.04 33.68
CA VAL A 222 6.48 5.76 33.73
C VAL A 222 6.50 6.80 34.86
N CYS A 223 5.39 7.50 35.07
CA CYS A 223 5.22 8.49 36.13
C CYS A 223 5.25 7.83 37.51
N GLU A 224 4.54 6.71 37.68
CA GLU A 224 4.51 5.94 38.92
C GLU A 224 5.90 5.36 39.25
N ALA A 225 6.60 4.79 38.26
CA ALA A 225 7.97 4.29 38.45
C ALA A 225 8.96 5.38 38.88
N LYS A 226 8.76 6.63 38.42
CA LYS A 226 9.68 7.75 38.71
C LYS A 226 9.34 8.51 39.99
N TYR A 227 8.06 8.77 40.25
CA TYR A 227 7.61 9.64 41.35
C TYR A 227 6.85 8.88 42.44
N GLY A 228 6.68 7.56 42.31
CA GLY A 228 5.93 6.71 43.25
C GLY A 228 4.41 6.88 43.18
N ARG A 229 3.92 7.73 42.27
CA ARG A 229 2.51 8.07 42.09
C ARG A 229 2.25 8.66 40.71
N ALA A 230 1.03 8.52 40.21
CA ALA A 230 0.59 9.08 38.94
C ALA A 230 -0.86 9.58 39.03
N PRO A 231 -1.20 10.70 38.37
CA PRO A 231 -2.59 11.14 38.27
C PRO A 231 -3.34 10.26 37.27
N SER A 232 -4.64 10.03 37.53
CA SER A 232 -5.49 9.32 36.57
C SER A 232 -5.88 10.25 35.41
N VAL A 233 -6.17 9.68 34.24
CA VAL A 233 -6.60 10.44 33.06
C VAL A 233 -8.09 10.23 32.81
N LYS A 234 -8.86 11.32 32.85
CA LYS A 234 -10.30 11.32 32.57
C LYS A 234 -10.57 11.87 31.17
N ILE A 235 -11.21 11.07 30.32
CA ILE A 235 -11.51 11.44 28.93
C ILE A 235 -12.99 11.78 28.77
N ASN A 236 -13.31 12.94 28.21
CA ASN A 236 -14.69 13.38 27.94
C ASN A 236 -14.86 14.01 26.54
N GLY A 237 -16.10 14.34 26.19
CA GLY A 237 -16.47 14.88 24.87
C GLY A 237 -16.88 13.81 23.85
N HIS A 238 -16.46 13.97 22.60
CA HIS A 238 -16.78 13.08 21.47
C HIS A 238 -15.93 11.79 21.50
N VAL A 239 -16.11 10.98 22.55
CA VAL A 239 -15.32 9.76 22.82
C VAL A 239 -15.52 8.65 21.79
N ASN A 240 -16.65 8.67 21.08
CA ASN A 240 -16.99 7.69 20.02
C ASN A 240 -16.58 8.18 18.63
N ALA A 241 -15.88 9.31 18.51
CA ALA A 241 -15.45 9.83 17.23
C ALA A 241 -14.49 8.83 16.56
N THR A 242 -14.80 8.48 15.32
CA THR A 242 -13.91 7.73 14.44
C THR A 242 -13.81 8.46 13.11
N PHE A 243 -12.59 8.55 12.59
CA PHE A 243 -12.33 9.18 11.31
C PHE A 243 -11.01 8.71 10.71
N PRO A 244 -10.79 8.84 9.39
CA PRO A 244 -9.46 8.60 8.82
C PRO A 244 -8.43 9.62 9.32
N TYR A 245 -7.29 9.16 9.85
CA TYR A 245 -6.20 10.04 10.31
C TYR A 245 -4.83 9.36 10.33
N ILE A 246 -3.75 10.16 10.26
CA ILE A 246 -2.36 9.68 10.40
C ILE A 246 -2.01 9.63 11.88
N GLN A 247 -1.85 8.44 12.44
CA GLN A 247 -1.68 8.25 13.89
C GLN A 247 -0.32 8.73 14.42
N ALA A 248 0.77 8.58 13.66
CA ALA A 248 2.14 8.76 14.16
C ALA A 248 2.45 10.17 14.74
N PRO A 249 2.07 11.29 14.10
CA PRO A 249 2.28 12.62 14.69
C PRO A 249 1.54 12.80 16.01
N LEU A 250 0.31 12.28 16.10
CA LEU A 250 -0.53 12.44 17.27
C LEU A 250 -0.04 11.57 18.43
N ASP A 251 0.51 10.39 18.13
CA ASP A 251 1.15 9.49 19.09
C ASP A 251 2.32 10.16 19.83
N TYR A 252 3.12 10.96 19.12
CA TYR A 252 4.20 11.75 19.69
C TYR A 252 3.69 12.95 20.51
N ILE A 253 2.79 13.76 19.93
CA ILE A 253 2.26 14.98 20.58
C ILE A 253 1.55 14.62 21.88
N LEU A 254 0.64 13.64 21.86
CA LEU A 254 -0.06 13.21 23.07
C LEU A 254 0.92 12.64 24.11
N GLY A 255 1.96 11.95 23.65
CA GLY A 255 3.02 11.44 24.51
C GLY A 255 3.69 12.54 25.34
N GLU A 256 4.13 13.59 24.66
CA GLU A 256 4.81 14.72 25.29
C GLU A 256 3.88 15.55 26.17
N LEU A 257 2.65 15.84 25.71
CA LEU A 257 1.68 16.62 26.47
C LEU A 257 1.25 15.91 27.75
N LEU A 258 0.91 14.62 27.68
CA LEU A 258 0.52 13.85 28.86
C LEU A 258 1.67 13.72 29.86
N LYS A 259 2.91 13.46 29.38
CA LYS A 259 4.10 13.42 30.24
C LYS A 259 4.30 14.74 30.99
N ASN A 260 4.17 15.87 30.29
CA ASN A 260 4.33 17.19 30.89
C ASN A 260 3.21 17.51 31.87
N ALA A 261 1.96 17.19 31.53
CA ALA A 261 0.80 17.40 32.39
C ALA A 261 0.89 16.55 33.67
N MET A 262 1.20 15.26 33.56
CA MET A 262 1.34 14.37 34.71
C MET A 262 2.48 14.82 35.62
N ARG A 263 3.66 15.14 35.04
CA ARG A 263 4.81 15.65 35.80
C ARG A 263 4.45 16.92 36.58
N ALA A 264 3.89 17.92 35.90
CA ALA A 264 3.53 19.19 36.55
C ALA A 264 2.51 18.98 37.68
N THR A 265 1.55 18.09 37.46
CA THR A 265 0.55 17.74 38.48
C THR A 265 1.17 17.06 39.69
N VAL A 266 2.11 16.13 39.51
CA VAL A 266 2.78 15.46 40.64
C VAL A 266 3.71 16.42 41.39
N GLU A 267 4.53 17.19 40.68
CA GLU A 267 5.49 18.12 41.28
C GLU A 267 4.82 19.29 42.01
N SER A 268 3.65 19.75 41.54
CA SER A 268 2.94 20.87 42.17
C SER A 268 2.08 20.45 43.37
N ASN A 269 1.80 19.15 43.54
CA ASN A 269 0.91 18.64 44.58
C ASN A 269 1.68 17.76 45.58
N HIS A 270 2.14 18.40 46.65
CA HIS A 270 2.81 17.74 47.78
C HIS A 270 1.80 17.10 48.77
N GLY A 271 0.49 17.22 48.51
CA GLY A 271 -0.57 16.65 49.33
C GLY A 271 -0.78 15.15 49.14
N SER A 272 -1.64 14.55 49.98
CA SER A 272 -1.97 13.12 49.92
C SER A 272 -2.76 12.74 48.65
N THR A 273 -3.54 13.66 48.08
CA THR A 273 -4.34 13.45 46.86
C THR A 273 -3.78 14.22 45.66
N ILE A 274 -3.78 13.56 44.50
CA ILE A 274 -3.33 14.14 43.23
C ILE A 274 -4.55 14.35 42.33
N PRO A 275 -4.75 15.52 41.73
CA PRO A 275 -5.88 15.74 40.84
C PRO A 275 -5.71 14.99 39.50
N ASP A 276 -6.83 14.63 38.90
CA ASP A 276 -6.84 13.92 37.61
C ASP A 276 -6.51 14.86 36.44
N VAL A 277 -5.81 14.34 35.44
CA VAL A 277 -5.61 15.03 34.17
C VAL A 277 -6.85 14.80 33.31
N THR A 278 -7.52 15.88 32.90
CA THR A 278 -8.73 15.77 32.06
C THR A 278 -8.36 16.03 30.60
N VAL A 279 -8.79 15.14 29.71
CA VAL A 279 -8.63 15.27 28.26
C VAL A 279 -10.01 15.34 27.60
N THR A 280 -10.27 16.41 26.85
CA THR A 280 -11.52 16.61 26.11
C THR A 280 -11.31 16.44 24.61
N ILE A 281 -12.10 15.55 24.01
CA ILE A 281 -12.13 15.35 22.56
C ILE A 281 -13.31 16.15 21.98
N ALA A 282 -13.04 17.09 21.08
CA ALA A 282 -14.06 17.75 20.28
C ALA A 282 -13.89 17.37 18.81
N ASN A 283 -14.94 16.87 18.16
CA ASN A 283 -14.92 16.52 16.75
C ASN A 283 -15.97 17.37 16.01
N SER A 284 -15.59 17.92 14.87
CA SER A 284 -16.45 18.70 13.97
C SER A 284 -16.12 18.32 12.52
N ASP A 285 -16.94 18.77 11.57
CA ASP A 285 -16.80 18.34 10.17
C ASP A 285 -15.45 18.73 9.55
N HIS A 286 -14.88 19.86 9.98
CA HIS A 286 -13.64 20.41 9.41
C HIS A 286 -12.39 20.25 10.29
N HIS A 287 -12.57 19.96 11.58
CA HIS A 287 -11.47 19.90 12.53
C HIS A 287 -11.82 19.02 13.73
N PHE A 288 -10.79 18.51 14.40
CA PHE A 288 -10.93 17.93 15.72
C PHE A 288 -9.94 18.63 16.66
N VAL A 289 -10.30 18.69 17.93
CA VAL A 289 -9.50 19.30 18.99
C VAL A 289 -9.35 18.29 20.11
N ILE A 290 -8.14 18.20 20.64
CA ILE A 290 -7.84 17.50 21.89
C ILE A 290 -7.31 18.56 22.84
N ARG A 291 -8.01 18.73 23.97
CA ARG A 291 -7.70 19.71 25.00
C ARG A 291 -7.38 19.01 26.30
#